data_AF-A0A934SDP3-F1
#
_entry.id   AF-A0A934SDP3-F1
#
_cell.length_a   1.000
_cell.length_b   1.000
_cell.length_c   1.000
_cell.angle_alpha   90.00
_cell.angle_beta   90.00
_cell.angle_gamma   90.00
#
_symmetry.space_group_name_H-M   'P 1'
#
loop_
_entity.id
_entity.type
_entity.pdbx_description
1 polymer ?
#
loop_
_entity_poly.entity_id
_entity_poly.type
_entity_poly.pdbx_seq_one_letter_code
_entity_poly.pdbx_strand_id
1 'polypeptide(L)'
;MKFVIAVVLAAAWAMPEAHAASATPAKAAVGFLEKIREGNIDLEPGKGTAITANISPGKREEIDRWLKRIAKDISNGELNAGEVKIDQDLAAVLVSDSDGYDPARWRVYGIALMKHGGEWLPAPVPASFENTGSSYQSDLRQRMESLETWMLDGQVTWMEALRDQAGEKMRQHFALSISPDELRKMSATQVQQRFTQACIDKNLDLMLALLGGLQKTPPADWNLLVRRARDTTSAKLKDTDPWRLLSSPEVLRIPMTQNLGTHQASLVTAYLDPSNPNIWLLTLKLSQDSDGLWRVDLPKALLDSENDAYEAIQELELDSYPEFQSRLREQIPLQPSADFNSAVSAFHAGLEKKDLTGLLANIHLNDDPERTKRTCAKLARDWRGAHPLDSFVIPVKLATHEAGSRGVAAYQFFSTTSPTKSDIRLFYFSNTSDGWMLESEETSAGVDGEDFDEIHRWVGDSQRKWHNEWVSTLLANATPIEAIQPGQPPTKEDAEKLVREWITKTQATDVSGALQLAATFTDPRGAAKSVQNLSFEIKAHGNSEKTPQILQTKVGKTWAAVSVESTNGEEQKPVYAVINTKLGPRLMLEVDLFTGGSRGREFLNRTSLERLKKFAPPEVVDELGNLLQQFDQ
;
A
#
# COMPACT_ATOMS: atom_id res chain seq x y z
N MET A 1 -20.23 -27.14 18.44
CA MET A 1 -21.61 -27.37 17.99
C MET A 1 -21.78 -26.58 16.71
N LYS A 2 -21.71 -27.25 15.56
CA LYS A 2 -21.65 -26.64 14.22
C LYS A 2 -23.07 -26.53 13.67
N PHE A 3 -23.52 -25.33 13.29
CA PHE A 3 -24.75 -25.15 12.51
C PHE A 3 -24.39 -24.86 11.06
N VAL A 4 -24.78 -25.80 10.21
CA VAL A 4 -24.80 -25.76 8.76
C VAL A 4 -26.09 -25.06 8.34
N ILE A 5 -26.01 -24.02 7.52
CA ILE A 5 -27.19 -23.51 6.79
C ILE A 5 -27.09 -24.00 5.35
N ALA A 6 -28.07 -24.83 5.01
CA ALA A 6 -28.24 -25.47 3.73
C ALA A 6 -28.78 -24.49 2.68
N VAL A 7 -28.18 -24.56 1.51
CA VAL A 7 -28.67 -24.05 0.23
C VAL A 7 -29.96 -24.79 -0.13
N VAL A 8 -31.04 -24.06 -0.40
CA VAL A 8 -32.23 -24.59 -1.07
C VAL A 8 -32.30 -23.97 -2.46
N LEU A 9 -31.78 -24.72 -3.42
CA LEU A 9 -31.96 -24.56 -4.85
C LEU A 9 -32.69 -25.82 -5.31
N ALA A 10 -33.99 -25.73 -5.59
CA ALA A 10 -34.73 -26.79 -6.26
C ALA A 10 -36.04 -26.27 -6.84
N ALA A 11 -36.10 -26.21 -8.17
CA ALA A 11 -37.22 -26.77 -8.93
C ALA A 11 -36.81 -26.85 -10.42
N ALA A 12 -36.20 -27.97 -10.78
CA ALA A 12 -36.14 -28.44 -12.15
C ALA A 12 -37.54 -28.91 -12.59
N TRP A 13 -37.99 -28.49 -13.77
CA TRP A 13 -39.01 -29.20 -14.54
C TRP A 13 -38.40 -29.67 -15.85
N ALA A 14 -38.63 -30.95 -16.12
CA ALA A 14 -37.98 -31.76 -17.14
C ALA A 14 -38.33 -31.35 -18.58
N MET A 15 -37.34 -31.50 -19.46
CA MET A 15 -37.50 -31.51 -20.92
C MET A 15 -37.98 -32.88 -21.40
N PRO A 16 -38.79 -32.94 -22.46
CA PRO A 16 -38.68 -33.95 -23.51
C PRO A 16 -37.88 -33.41 -24.71
N GLU A 17 -37.38 -34.36 -25.48
CA GLU A 17 -36.36 -34.28 -26.54
C GLU A 17 -36.57 -33.24 -27.66
N ALA A 18 -35.44 -32.66 -28.06
CA ALA A 18 -35.04 -32.24 -29.41
C ALA A 18 -36.14 -31.98 -30.45
N HIS A 19 -36.63 -30.74 -30.48
CA HIS A 19 -36.77 -29.93 -31.69
C HIS A 19 -36.05 -28.61 -31.41
N ALA A 20 -35.32 -28.04 -32.38
CA ALA A 20 -34.61 -26.77 -32.23
C ALA A 20 -35.57 -25.68 -31.71
N ALA A 21 -35.48 -25.41 -30.40
CA ALA A 21 -36.32 -24.45 -29.73
C ALA A 21 -35.83 -23.04 -30.08
N SER A 22 -36.59 -22.35 -30.92
CA SER A 22 -36.60 -20.90 -31.07
C SER A 22 -36.24 -20.21 -29.74
N ALA A 23 -35.11 -19.50 -29.69
CA ALA A 23 -34.65 -18.80 -28.50
C ALA A 23 -35.72 -17.78 -28.04
N THR A 24 -36.02 -17.69 -26.74
CA THR A 24 -37.01 -16.72 -26.25
C THR A 24 -36.59 -15.28 -26.55
N PRO A 25 -37.53 -14.32 -26.70
CA PRO A 25 -37.21 -12.91 -26.94
C PRO A 25 -36.19 -12.36 -25.93
N ALA A 26 -36.31 -12.75 -24.65
CA ALA A 26 -35.38 -12.36 -23.59
C ALA A 26 -33.95 -12.83 -23.85
N LYS A 27 -33.76 -14.09 -24.26
CA LYS A 27 -32.43 -14.64 -24.56
C LYS A 27 -31.83 -13.98 -25.80
N ALA A 28 -32.65 -13.73 -26.83
CA ALA A 28 -32.22 -13.01 -28.03
C ALA A 28 -31.81 -11.56 -27.72
N ALA A 29 -32.52 -10.88 -26.82
CA ALA A 29 -32.21 -9.51 -26.40
C ALA A 29 -30.89 -9.41 -25.61
N VAL A 30 -30.66 -10.30 -24.65
CA VAL A 30 -29.39 -10.35 -23.89
C VAL A 30 -28.23 -10.69 -24.83
N GLY A 31 -28.36 -11.77 -25.61
CA GLY A 31 -27.32 -12.17 -26.56
C GLY A 31 -27.01 -11.11 -27.63
N PHE A 32 -27.96 -10.25 -27.96
CA PHE A 32 -27.72 -9.10 -28.84
C PHE A 32 -26.82 -8.06 -28.17
N LEU A 33 -27.10 -7.66 -26.92
CA LEU A 33 -26.25 -6.72 -26.18
C LEU A 33 -24.85 -7.28 -25.91
N GLU A 34 -24.73 -8.58 -25.67
CA GLU A 34 -23.42 -9.24 -25.55
C GLU A 34 -22.62 -9.15 -26.86
N LYS A 35 -23.26 -9.39 -28.00
CA LYS A 35 -22.62 -9.20 -29.31
C LYS A 35 -22.24 -7.74 -29.58
N ILE A 36 -23.04 -6.76 -29.14
CA ILE A 36 -22.67 -5.33 -29.19
C ILE A 36 -21.42 -5.09 -28.35
N ARG A 37 -21.40 -5.56 -27.10
CA ARG A 37 -20.28 -5.44 -26.17
C ARG A 37 -18.99 -6.01 -26.74
N GLU A 38 -19.06 -7.13 -27.44
CA GLU A 38 -17.91 -7.78 -28.10
C GLU A 38 -17.53 -7.17 -29.45
N GLY A 39 -18.35 -6.29 -30.02
CA GLY A 39 -18.16 -5.74 -31.36
C GLY A 39 -18.43 -6.75 -32.49
N ASN A 40 -19.18 -7.83 -32.22
CA ASN A 40 -19.39 -8.98 -33.09
C ASN A 40 -20.81 -9.01 -33.73
N ILE A 41 -21.39 -7.85 -34.02
CA ILE A 41 -22.73 -7.74 -34.63
C ILE A 41 -22.64 -7.85 -36.14
N ASP A 42 -23.39 -8.80 -36.72
CA ASP A 42 -23.59 -8.90 -38.17
C ASP A 42 -24.82 -8.10 -38.60
N LEU A 43 -24.59 -7.00 -39.34
CA LEU A 43 -25.62 -6.12 -39.90
C LEU A 43 -26.02 -6.50 -41.33
N GLU A 44 -25.67 -7.70 -41.81
CA GLU A 44 -26.24 -8.24 -43.03
C GLU A 44 -27.72 -8.65 -42.81
N PRO A 45 -28.62 -8.38 -43.78
CA PRO A 45 -30.04 -8.68 -43.66
C PRO A 45 -30.33 -10.13 -43.24
N GLY A 46 -31.10 -10.29 -42.15
CA GLY A 46 -31.58 -11.58 -41.66
C GLY A 46 -30.54 -12.46 -40.97
N LYS A 47 -29.31 -11.97 -40.70
CA LYS A 47 -28.28 -12.73 -39.98
C LYS A 47 -28.23 -12.39 -38.49
N GLY A 48 -27.67 -11.23 -38.14
CA GLY A 48 -27.48 -10.83 -36.74
C GLY A 48 -28.61 -9.96 -36.18
N THR A 49 -29.40 -9.34 -37.07
CA THR A 49 -30.49 -8.42 -36.72
C THR A 49 -31.65 -8.54 -37.74
N ALA A 50 -32.80 -8.01 -37.39
CA ALA A 50 -33.98 -7.90 -38.27
C ALA A 50 -33.83 -6.77 -39.31
N ILE A 51 -32.61 -6.34 -39.64
CA ILE A 51 -32.35 -5.26 -40.59
C ILE A 51 -32.87 -5.59 -42.00
N THR A 52 -33.54 -4.64 -42.64
CA THR A 52 -34.11 -4.81 -43.98
C THR A 52 -33.05 -4.79 -45.07
N ALA A 53 -33.27 -5.57 -46.13
CA ALA A 53 -32.44 -5.57 -47.33
C ALA A 53 -32.46 -4.22 -48.09
N ASN A 54 -33.48 -3.37 -47.83
CA ASN A 54 -33.66 -2.08 -48.49
C ASN A 54 -32.90 -0.92 -47.81
N ILE A 55 -32.02 -1.20 -46.84
CA ILE A 55 -31.23 -0.18 -46.16
C ILE A 55 -30.04 0.28 -47.03
N SER A 56 -29.80 1.59 -47.10
CA SER A 56 -28.64 2.12 -47.82
C SER A 56 -27.32 1.79 -47.09
N PRO A 57 -26.18 1.65 -47.81
CA PRO A 57 -24.89 1.42 -47.19
C PRO A 57 -24.52 2.50 -46.15
N GLY A 58 -24.79 3.77 -46.45
CA GLY A 58 -24.52 4.88 -45.52
C GLY A 58 -25.35 4.84 -44.24
N LYS A 59 -26.61 4.38 -44.31
CA LYS A 59 -27.46 4.20 -43.10
C LYS A 59 -26.99 3.00 -42.27
N ARG A 60 -26.51 1.93 -42.91
CA ARG A 60 -25.90 0.77 -42.23
C ARG A 60 -24.63 1.17 -41.46
N GLU A 61 -23.77 2.01 -42.04
CA GLU A 61 -22.58 2.56 -41.36
C GLU A 61 -22.94 3.50 -40.20
N GLU A 62 -24.05 4.22 -40.28
CA GLU A 62 -24.55 5.04 -39.16
C GLU A 62 -24.97 4.16 -37.98
N ILE A 63 -25.71 3.09 -38.25
CA ILE A 63 -26.13 2.10 -37.23
C ILE A 63 -24.89 1.46 -36.59
N ASP A 64 -23.91 1.01 -37.38
CA ASP A 64 -22.67 0.44 -36.87
C ASP A 64 -21.91 1.41 -35.93
N ARG A 65 -21.75 2.68 -36.33
CA ARG A 65 -21.11 3.70 -35.48
C ARG A 65 -21.87 3.93 -34.19
N TRP A 66 -23.20 3.91 -34.25
CA TRP A 66 -24.04 4.09 -33.08
C TRP A 66 -23.95 2.90 -32.12
N LEU A 67 -23.95 1.66 -32.62
CA LEU A 67 -23.74 0.44 -31.83
C LEU A 67 -22.34 0.42 -31.18
N LYS A 68 -21.30 0.84 -31.91
CA LYS A 68 -19.94 1.00 -31.36
C LYS A 68 -19.84 2.02 -30.23
N ARG A 69 -20.71 3.03 -30.22
CA ARG A 69 -20.80 3.98 -29.10
C ARG A 69 -21.48 3.32 -27.90
N ILE A 70 -22.59 2.61 -28.11
CA ILE A 70 -23.28 1.87 -27.05
C ILE A 70 -22.37 0.81 -26.43
N ALA A 71 -21.56 0.11 -27.23
CA ALA A 71 -20.62 -0.89 -26.74
C ALA A 71 -19.65 -0.36 -25.67
N LYS A 72 -19.30 0.94 -25.72
CA LYS A 72 -18.45 1.59 -24.70
C LYS A 72 -19.17 1.86 -23.38
N ASP A 73 -20.49 1.90 -23.41
CA ASP A 73 -21.35 2.21 -22.27
C ASP A 73 -21.87 0.95 -21.57
N ILE A 74 -21.83 -0.21 -22.22
CA ILE A 74 -22.18 -1.51 -21.62
C ILE A 74 -21.03 -1.98 -20.72
N SER A 75 -21.34 -2.37 -19.48
CA SER A 75 -20.36 -2.88 -18.52
C SER A 75 -19.90 -4.31 -18.83
N ASN A 76 -18.80 -4.72 -18.19
CA ASN A 76 -18.31 -6.10 -18.26
C ASN A 76 -19.10 -7.06 -17.34
N GLY A 77 -20.12 -6.56 -16.63
CA GLY A 77 -20.93 -7.35 -15.71
C GLY A 77 -22.02 -8.19 -16.37
N GLU A 78 -22.87 -8.76 -15.52
CA GLU A 78 -24.00 -9.59 -15.94
C GLU A 78 -25.18 -8.73 -16.45
N LEU A 79 -25.68 -9.05 -17.64
CA LEU A 79 -26.86 -8.43 -18.24
C LEU A 79 -28.12 -9.21 -17.86
N ASN A 80 -29.12 -8.52 -17.32
CA ASN A 80 -30.32 -9.16 -16.79
C ASN A 80 -31.56 -8.71 -17.58
N ALA A 81 -32.20 -9.64 -18.29
CA ALA A 81 -33.50 -9.40 -18.91
C ALA A 81 -34.59 -9.24 -17.85
N GLY A 82 -35.46 -8.24 -18.02
CA GLY A 82 -36.63 -8.04 -17.16
C GLY A 82 -37.92 -8.22 -17.93
N GLU A 83 -38.78 -7.22 -17.88
CA GLU A 83 -40.10 -7.32 -18.48
C GLU A 83 -40.03 -7.53 -20.00
N VAL A 84 -40.86 -8.45 -20.47
CA VAL A 84 -41.00 -8.80 -21.89
C VAL A 84 -42.45 -8.60 -22.29
N LYS A 85 -42.67 -7.77 -23.31
CA LYS A 85 -43.97 -7.57 -23.93
C LYS A 85 -43.96 -8.17 -25.33
N ILE A 86 -44.80 -9.18 -25.55
CA ILE A 86 -44.94 -9.86 -26.84
C ILE A 86 -46.27 -9.44 -27.48
N ASP A 87 -46.21 -9.00 -28.73
CA ASP A 87 -47.35 -8.74 -29.58
C ASP A 87 -47.17 -9.55 -30.88
N GLN A 88 -47.73 -10.76 -30.90
CA GLN A 88 -47.64 -11.74 -32.01
C GLN A 88 -46.19 -12.00 -32.47
N ASP A 89 -45.80 -11.38 -33.58
CA ASP A 89 -44.51 -11.44 -34.26
C ASP A 89 -43.53 -10.35 -33.83
N LEU A 90 -43.94 -9.45 -32.92
CA LEU A 90 -43.11 -8.41 -32.33
C LEU A 90 -42.90 -8.68 -30.84
N ALA A 91 -41.74 -8.30 -30.33
CA ALA A 91 -41.48 -8.28 -28.90
C ALA A 91 -40.66 -7.05 -28.52
N ALA A 92 -40.88 -6.58 -27.31
CA ALA A 92 -40.07 -5.57 -26.64
C ALA A 92 -39.55 -6.18 -25.34
N VAL A 93 -38.25 -6.07 -25.11
CA VAL A 93 -37.57 -6.59 -23.92
C VAL A 93 -36.80 -5.46 -23.30
N LEU A 94 -36.95 -5.26 -22.00
CA LEU A 94 -36.04 -4.41 -21.25
C LEU A 94 -34.88 -5.27 -20.73
N VAL A 95 -33.65 -4.78 -20.84
CA VAL A 95 -32.44 -5.45 -20.32
C VAL A 95 -31.66 -4.47 -19.46
N SER A 96 -31.33 -4.88 -18.24
CA SER A 96 -30.57 -4.07 -17.28
C SER A 96 -29.09 -4.44 -17.26
N ASP A 97 -28.27 -3.41 -17.12
CA ASP A 97 -26.83 -3.47 -16.90
C ASP A 97 -26.54 -2.73 -15.58
N SER A 98 -26.27 -3.47 -14.51
CA SER A 98 -26.23 -2.95 -13.14
C SER A 98 -25.06 -3.52 -12.33
N ASP A 99 -23.85 -3.42 -12.87
CA ASP A 99 -22.63 -3.87 -12.17
C ASP A 99 -22.08 -2.82 -11.18
N GLY A 100 -21.57 -3.30 -10.04
CA GLY A 100 -20.90 -2.50 -9.00
C GLY A 100 -21.79 -1.55 -8.16
N TYR A 101 -21.12 -0.74 -7.33
CA TYR A 101 -21.73 0.19 -6.35
C TYR A 101 -21.94 1.63 -6.88
N ASP A 102 -21.98 1.83 -8.20
CA ASP A 102 -22.17 3.14 -8.83
C ASP A 102 -23.51 3.19 -9.60
N PRO A 103 -24.60 3.66 -8.95
CA PRO A 103 -25.90 3.79 -9.59
C PRO A 103 -25.94 4.74 -10.80
N ALA A 104 -24.91 5.57 -11.02
CA ALA A 104 -24.83 6.42 -12.20
C ALA A 104 -24.31 5.67 -13.43
N ARG A 105 -23.67 4.51 -13.25
CA ARG A 105 -23.25 3.62 -14.36
C ARG A 105 -24.33 2.67 -14.82
N TRP A 106 -25.39 2.49 -14.03
CA TRP A 106 -26.45 1.55 -14.36
C TRP A 106 -27.27 2.04 -15.56
N ARG A 107 -27.66 1.10 -16.43
CA ARG A 107 -28.41 1.37 -17.66
C ARG A 107 -29.53 0.36 -17.84
N VAL A 108 -30.62 0.79 -18.47
CA VAL A 108 -31.67 -0.10 -18.97
C VAL A 108 -31.82 0.13 -20.47
N TYR A 109 -31.66 -0.94 -21.24
CA TYR A 109 -31.79 -0.96 -22.69
C TYR A 109 -33.14 -1.57 -23.07
N GLY A 110 -33.94 -0.85 -23.83
CA GLY A 110 -35.08 -1.45 -24.55
C GLY A 110 -34.57 -2.12 -25.82
N ILE A 111 -34.96 -3.36 -26.06
CA ILE A 111 -34.60 -4.13 -27.25
C ILE A 111 -35.89 -4.55 -27.95
N ALA A 112 -36.09 -4.00 -29.14
CA ALA A 112 -37.14 -4.45 -30.06
C ALA A 112 -36.70 -5.72 -30.76
N LEU A 113 -37.59 -6.70 -30.91
CA LEU A 113 -37.34 -7.93 -31.64
C LEU A 113 -38.52 -8.25 -32.57
N MET A 114 -38.19 -8.85 -33.71
CA MET A 114 -39.17 -9.34 -34.69
C MET A 114 -38.95 -10.82 -34.94
N LYS A 115 -40.05 -11.57 -35.08
CA LYS A 115 -40.02 -12.99 -35.35
C LYS A 115 -39.91 -13.24 -36.85
N HIS A 116 -38.78 -13.78 -37.31
CA HIS A 116 -38.55 -14.15 -38.70
C HIS A 116 -38.16 -15.62 -38.79
N GLY A 117 -38.82 -16.41 -39.64
CA GLY A 117 -38.49 -17.84 -39.80
C GLY A 117 -38.62 -18.69 -38.53
N GLY A 118 -39.37 -18.22 -37.53
CA GLY A 118 -39.49 -18.86 -36.21
C GLY A 118 -38.48 -18.38 -35.17
N GLU A 119 -37.48 -17.60 -35.56
CA GLU A 119 -36.44 -17.03 -34.68
C GLU A 119 -36.73 -15.58 -34.32
N TRP A 120 -36.33 -15.17 -33.12
CA TRP A 120 -36.43 -13.77 -32.69
C TRP A 120 -35.15 -13.03 -33.06
N LEU A 121 -35.28 -12.07 -33.96
CA LEU A 121 -34.17 -11.22 -34.39
C LEU A 121 -34.32 -9.82 -33.79
N PRO A 122 -33.26 -9.28 -33.14
CA PRO A 122 -33.29 -7.93 -32.60
C PRO A 122 -33.33 -6.90 -33.73
N ALA A 123 -34.07 -5.82 -33.55
CA ALA A 123 -34.00 -4.67 -34.41
C ALA A 123 -32.57 -4.06 -34.36
N PRO A 124 -32.08 -3.47 -35.45
CA PRO A 124 -30.71 -2.97 -35.52
C PRO A 124 -30.45 -1.76 -34.61
N VAL A 125 -31.51 -1.11 -34.11
CA VAL A 125 -31.44 0.05 -33.21
C VAL A 125 -32.22 -0.26 -31.93
N PRO A 126 -31.55 -0.38 -30.76
CA PRO A 126 -32.21 -0.40 -29.46
C PRO A 126 -33.33 0.61 -29.30
N ALA A 127 -34.39 0.15 -28.62
CA ALA A 127 -35.65 0.83 -28.36
C ALA A 127 -36.45 1.21 -29.62
N SER A 128 -36.10 0.72 -30.81
CA SER A 128 -36.83 1.04 -32.03
C SER A 128 -36.96 -0.13 -33.01
N PHE A 129 -38.07 -0.18 -33.74
CA PHE A 129 -38.27 -1.05 -34.89
C PHE A 129 -37.81 -0.41 -36.21
N GLU A 130 -37.18 0.77 -36.17
CA GLU A 130 -36.65 1.44 -37.36
C GLU A 130 -35.73 0.49 -38.15
N ASN A 131 -35.81 0.56 -39.48
CA ASN A 131 -34.99 -0.23 -40.39
C ASN A 131 -35.29 -1.75 -40.40
N THR A 132 -36.40 -2.21 -39.83
CA THR A 132 -36.83 -3.63 -39.88
C THR A 132 -37.74 -3.98 -41.07
N GLY A 133 -37.97 -3.04 -42.01
CA GLY A 133 -38.62 -3.31 -43.31
C GLY A 133 -40.16 -3.37 -43.31
N SER A 134 -40.82 -2.90 -42.26
CA SER A 134 -42.27 -3.08 -42.04
C SER A 134 -43.12 -1.81 -42.30
N SER A 135 -42.85 -1.08 -43.37
CA SER A 135 -43.31 0.32 -43.51
C SER A 135 -44.66 0.58 -44.22
N TYR A 136 -45.46 -0.43 -44.58
CA TYR A 136 -46.66 -0.21 -45.40
C TYR A 136 -48.01 -0.66 -44.83
N GLN A 137 -48.07 -1.20 -43.60
CA GLN A 137 -49.34 -1.54 -42.94
C GLN A 137 -49.58 -0.65 -41.72
N SER A 138 -50.70 0.08 -41.68
CA SER A 138 -51.07 1.00 -40.59
C SER A 138 -51.12 0.29 -39.24
N ASP A 139 -51.68 -0.92 -39.22
CA ASP A 139 -51.92 -1.68 -37.99
C ASP A 139 -50.60 -2.18 -37.38
N LEU A 140 -49.65 -2.59 -38.23
CA LEU A 140 -48.32 -3.02 -37.80
C LEU A 140 -47.51 -1.84 -37.24
N ARG A 141 -47.62 -0.67 -37.87
CA ARG A 141 -46.97 0.56 -37.40
C ARG A 141 -47.48 0.96 -36.01
N GLN A 142 -48.79 0.91 -35.79
CA GLN A 142 -49.38 1.24 -34.48
C GLN A 142 -48.92 0.28 -33.38
N ARG A 143 -48.78 -1.02 -33.69
CA ARG A 143 -48.25 -2.03 -32.77
C ARG A 143 -46.78 -1.76 -32.42
N MET A 144 -45.95 -1.43 -33.41
CA MET A 144 -44.55 -1.02 -33.20
C MET A 144 -44.44 0.23 -32.33
N GLU A 145 -45.16 1.31 -32.65
CA GLU A 145 -45.14 2.58 -31.90
C GLU A 145 -45.60 2.38 -30.43
N SER A 146 -46.56 1.48 -30.19
CA SER A 146 -47.00 1.12 -28.83
C SER A 146 -45.91 0.38 -28.04
N LEU A 147 -45.16 -0.51 -28.69
CA LEU A 147 -44.04 -1.22 -28.05
C LEU A 147 -42.83 -0.31 -27.83
N GLU A 148 -42.54 0.61 -28.75
CA GLU A 148 -41.48 1.63 -28.59
C GLU A 148 -41.77 2.56 -27.41
N THR A 149 -43.00 3.09 -27.33
CA THR A 149 -43.42 3.93 -26.22
C THR A 149 -43.32 3.18 -24.88
N TRP A 150 -43.78 1.93 -24.85
CA TRP A 150 -43.67 1.07 -23.67
C TRP A 150 -42.22 0.84 -23.24
N MET A 151 -41.28 0.66 -24.18
CA MET A 151 -39.86 0.52 -23.85
C MET A 151 -39.29 1.81 -23.24
N LEU A 152 -39.62 2.97 -23.81
CA LEU A 152 -39.12 4.26 -23.30
C LEU A 152 -39.64 4.56 -21.89
N ASP A 153 -40.94 4.37 -21.65
CA ASP A 153 -41.55 4.56 -20.32
C ASP A 153 -41.01 3.52 -19.31
N GLY A 154 -40.87 2.27 -19.76
CA GLY A 154 -40.32 1.17 -18.98
C GLY A 154 -38.85 1.37 -18.61
N GLN A 155 -38.04 1.96 -19.49
CA GLN A 155 -36.64 2.30 -19.20
C GLN A 155 -36.53 3.29 -18.04
N VAL A 156 -37.34 4.34 -18.01
CA VAL A 156 -37.32 5.35 -16.93
C VAL A 156 -37.77 4.72 -15.62
N THR A 157 -38.95 4.08 -15.63
CA THR A 157 -39.55 3.49 -14.42
C THR A 157 -38.65 2.40 -13.84
N TRP A 158 -38.09 1.54 -14.69
CA TRP A 158 -37.25 0.45 -14.22
C TRP A 158 -35.86 0.94 -13.79
N MET A 159 -35.30 1.99 -14.40
CA MET A 159 -34.09 2.63 -13.87
C MET A 159 -34.29 3.19 -12.46
N GLU A 160 -35.43 3.83 -12.18
CA GLU A 160 -35.77 4.30 -10.82
C GLU A 160 -35.87 3.14 -9.84
N ALA A 161 -36.62 2.09 -10.19
CA ALA A 161 -36.76 0.89 -9.35
C ALA A 161 -35.41 0.17 -9.12
N LEU A 162 -34.55 0.10 -10.14
CA LEU A 162 -33.21 -0.46 -10.01
C LEU A 162 -32.37 0.39 -9.06
N ARG A 163 -32.39 1.73 -9.18
CA ARG A 163 -31.66 2.61 -8.26
C ARG A 163 -32.12 2.47 -6.81
N ASP A 164 -33.42 2.33 -6.58
CA ASP A 164 -33.95 2.10 -5.23
C ASP A 164 -33.53 0.73 -4.68
N GLN A 165 -33.61 -0.32 -5.51
CA GLN A 165 -33.13 -1.66 -5.16
C GLN A 165 -31.61 -1.69 -4.93
N ALA A 166 -30.85 -0.89 -5.68
CA ALA A 166 -29.42 -0.66 -5.51
C ALA A 166 -29.11 -0.10 -4.14
N GLY A 167 -29.76 1.02 -3.83
CA GLY A 167 -29.57 1.76 -2.61
C GLY A 167 -29.90 0.88 -1.41
N GLU A 168 -30.96 0.09 -1.53
CA GLU A 168 -31.34 -0.86 -0.48
C GLU A 168 -30.33 -1.99 -0.31
N LYS A 169 -29.89 -2.65 -1.39
CA LYS A 169 -28.85 -3.68 -1.33
C LYS A 169 -27.54 -3.14 -0.76
N MET A 170 -27.14 -1.94 -1.17
CA MET A 170 -25.94 -1.26 -0.70
C MET A 170 -26.04 -0.92 0.80
N ARG A 171 -27.18 -0.36 1.25
CA ARG A 171 -27.43 -0.10 2.67
C ARG A 171 -27.40 -1.37 3.49
N GLN A 172 -28.03 -2.45 3.00
CA GLN A 172 -28.01 -3.75 3.67
C GLN A 172 -26.58 -4.30 3.79
N HIS A 173 -25.75 -4.13 2.75
CA HIS A 173 -24.35 -4.51 2.77
C HIS A 173 -23.55 -3.71 3.81
N PHE A 174 -23.65 -2.39 3.80
CA PHE A 174 -22.96 -1.53 4.77
C PHE A 174 -23.47 -1.71 6.21
N ALA A 175 -24.74 -2.06 6.38
CA ALA A 175 -25.33 -2.34 7.69
C ALA A 175 -24.69 -3.56 8.39
N LEU A 176 -23.99 -4.42 7.65
CA LEU A 176 -23.19 -5.51 8.22
C LEU A 176 -21.94 -4.99 8.95
N SER A 177 -21.41 -3.82 8.56
CA SER A 177 -20.23 -3.20 9.18
C SER A 177 -20.58 -2.29 10.35
N ILE A 178 -21.69 -1.54 10.24
CA ILE A 178 -22.23 -0.72 11.32
C ILE A 178 -23.74 -0.60 11.14
N SER A 179 -24.51 -0.92 12.19
CA SER A 179 -25.97 -0.85 12.10
C SER A 179 -26.47 0.61 12.13
N PRO A 180 -27.58 0.95 11.45
CA PRO A 180 -28.18 2.29 11.54
C PRO A 180 -28.51 2.72 12.97
N ASP A 181 -28.97 1.79 13.82
CA ASP A 181 -29.30 2.08 15.23
C ASP A 181 -28.06 2.36 16.08
N GLU A 182 -26.94 1.72 15.78
CA GLU A 182 -25.66 2.03 16.41
C GLU A 182 -25.22 3.44 16.00
N LEU A 183 -25.24 3.75 14.70
CA LEU A 183 -24.81 5.05 14.18
C LEU A 183 -25.64 6.21 14.72
N ARG A 184 -26.96 6.04 14.88
CA ARG A 184 -27.85 7.06 15.49
C ARG A 184 -27.49 7.42 16.94
N LYS A 185 -26.93 6.46 17.68
CA LYS A 185 -26.58 6.62 19.11
C LYS A 185 -25.19 7.19 19.32
N MET A 186 -24.36 7.23 18.28
CA MET A 186 -23.00 7.74 18.37
C MET A 186 -22.99 9.28 18.45
N SER A 187 -22.05 9.82 19.21
CA SER A 187 -21.71 11.24 19.14
C SER A 187 -20.86 11.53 17.90
N ALA A 188 -20.82 12.79 17.46
CA ALA A 188 -19.96 13.21 16.36
C ALA A 188 -18.48 12.83 16.57
N THR A 189 -17.98 12.92 17.82
CA THR A 189 -16.63 12.51 18.20
C THR A 189 -16.42 11.00 18.00
N GLN A 190 -17.40 10.17 18.41
CA GLN A 190 -17.32 8.72 18.20
C GLN A 190 -17.36 8.36 16.70
N VAL A 191 -18.16 9.08 15.90
CA VAL A 191 -18.24 8.87 14.45
C VAL A 191 -16.91 9.21 13.78
N GLN A 192 -16.29 10.34 14.15
CA GLN A 192 -14.97 10.73 13.63
C GLN A 192 -13.89 9.71 14.02
N GLN A 193 -13.84 9.27 15.27
CA GLN A 193 -12.88 8.24 15.72
C GLN A 193 -13.05 6.95 14.94
N ARG A 194 -14.31 6.50 14.74
CA ARG A 194 -14.58 5.26 14.01
C ARG A 194 -14.27 5.38 12.52
N PHE A 195 -14.48 6.56 11.93
CA PHE A 195 -14.08 6.83 10.56
C PHE A 195 -12.56 6.83 10.39
N THR A 196 -11.82 7.51 11.27
CA THR A 196 -10.35 7.50 11.26
C THR A 196 -9.81 6.08 11.44
N GLN A 197 -10.39 5.28 12.34
CA GLN A 197 -10.00 3.89 12.51
C GLN A 197 -10.28 3.05 11.25
N ALA A 198 -11.45 3.24 10.62
CA ALA A 198 -11.77 2.58 9.35
C ALA A 198 -10.77 2.94 8.23
N CYS A 199 -10.31 4.18 8.17
CA CYS A 199 -9.26 4.62 7.24
C CYS A 199 -7.91 3.93 7.50
N ILE A 200 -7.50 3.80 8.77
CA ILE A 200 -6.26 3.13 9.17
C ILE A 200 -6.32 1.63 8.84
N ASP A 201 -7.43 0.99 9.18
CA ASP A 201 -7.67 -0.44 8.94
C ASP A 201 -7.97 -0.77 7.47
N LYS A 202 -8.09 0.27 6.63
CA LYS A 202 -8.51 0.18 5.22
C LYS A 202 -9.84 -0.55 5.04
N ASN A 203 -10.76 -0.39 5.99
CA ASN A 203 -12.08 -1.00 5.96
C ASN A 203 -13.03 -0.17 5.06
N LEU A 204 -13.06 -0.50 3.77
CA LEU A 204 -13.83 0.21 2.77
C LEU A 204 -15.33 0.29 3.13
N ASP A 205 -15.93 -0.82 3.57
CA ASP A 205 -17.37 -0.87 3.83
C ASP A 205 -17.76 0.04 4.99
N LEU A 206 -16.97 0.03 6.07
CA LEU A 206 -17.18 0.93 7.20
C LEU A 206 -16.92 2.40 6.82
N MET A 207 -15.90 2.67 6.00
CA MET A 207 -15.66 4.02 5.48
C MET A 207 -16.88 4.52 4.70
N LEU A 208 -17.39 3.74 3.76
CA LEU A 208 -18.54 4.11 2.93
C LEU A 208 -19.83 4.25 3.75
N ALA A 209 -20.03 3.39 4.76
CA ALA A 209 -21.14 3.54 5.69
C ALA A 209 -21.12 4.90 6.41
N LEU A 210 -19.95 5.31 6.92
CA LEU A 210 -19.73 6.56 7.65
C LEU A 210 -19.67 7.81 6.74
N LEU A 211 -19.49 7.62 5.43
CA LEU A 211 -19.58 8.69 4.41
C LEU A 211 -21.01 8.90 3.90
N GLY A 212 -22.02 8.26 4.51
CA GLY A 212 -23.43 8.44 4.15
C GLY A 212 -24.05 7.29 3.36
N GLY A 213 -23.34 6.17 3.20
CA GLY A 213 -23.86 4.99 2.48
C GLY A 213 -25.09 4.34 3.14
N LEU A 214 -25.34 4.61 4.42
CA LEU A 214 -26.53 4.14 5.15
C LEU A 214 -27.74 5.06 4.99
N GLN A 215 -27.58 6.26 4.45
CA GLN A 215 -28.67 7.23 4.30
C GLN A 215 -29.63 6.80 3.20
N LYS A 216 -30.91 7.18 3.32
CA LYS A 216 -31.92 6.89 2.30
C LYS A 216 -31.55 7.53 0.95
N THR A 217 -31.05 8.76 1.01
CA THR A 217 -30.50 9.49 -0.13
C THR A 217 -29.01 9.72 0.10
N PRO A 218 -28.12 9.07 -0.67
CA PRO A 218 -26.68 9.29 -0.57
C PRO A 218 -26.28 10.75 -0.83
N PRO A 219 -25.07 11.17 -0.40
CA PRO A 219 -24.51 12.47 -0.76
C PRO A 219 -24.48 12.71 -2.28
N ALA A 220 -24.56 13.96 -2.71
CA ALA A 220 -24.59 14.33 -4.14
C ALA A 220 -23.31 13.89 -4.89
N ASP A 221 -22.19 13.80 -4.17
CA ASP A 221 -20.87 13.40 -4.62
C ASP A 221 -20.54 11.93 -4.31
N TRP A 222 -21.54 11.10 -4.02
CA TRP A 222 -21.39 9.69 -3.62
C TRP A 222 -20.44 8.89 -4.51
N ASN A 223 -20.54 9.03 -5.83
CA ASN A 223 -19.68 8.27 -6.75
C ASN A 223 -18.20 8.65 -6.64
N LEU A 224 -17.92 9.93 -6.40
CA LEU A 224 -16.57 10.41 -6.18
C LEU A 224 -16.04 9.89 -4.83
N LEU A 225 -16.87 9.91 -3.79
CA LEU A 225 -16.56 9.33 -2.48
C LEU A 225 -16.22 7.84 -2.58
N VAL A 226 -17.06 7.05 -3.26
CA VAL A 226 -16.84 5.60 -3.46
C VAL A 226 -15.53 5.35 -4.20
N ARG A 227 -15.29 6.08 -5.29
CA ARG A 227 -14.05 5.95 -6.05
C ARG A 227 -12.83 6.29 -5.20
N ARG A 228 -12.83 7.44 -4.51
CA ARG A 228 -11.69 7.89 -3.71
C ARG A 228 -11.41 6.96 -2.53
N ALA A 229 -12.44 6.53 -1.79
CA ALA A 229 -12.27 5.56 -0.71
C ALA A 229 -11.70 4.22 -1.21
N ARG A 230 -12.14 3.75 -2.38
CA ARG A 230 -11.60 2.54 -3.01
C ARG A 230 -10.15 2.71 -3.45
N ASP A 231 -9.82 3.83 -4.10
CA ASP A 231 -8.45 4.11 -4.54
C ASP A 231 -7.50 4.16 -3.33
N THR A 232 -7.92 4.78 -2.23
CA THR A 232 -7.16 4.86 -0.97
C THR A 232 -6.92 3.51 -0.30
N THR A 233 -7.91 2.62 -0.35
CA THR A 233 -7.81 1.29 0.28
C THR A 233 -6.98 0.30 -0.55
N SER A 234 -7.01 0.44 -1.89
CA SER A 234 -6.35 -0.49 -2.81
C SER A 234 -4.95 -0.06 -3.27
N ALA A 235 -4.64 1.23 -3.32
CA ALA A 235 -3.35 1.73 -3.82
C ALA A 235 -2.34 2.07 -2.71
N LYS A 236 -1.04 2.03 -3.04
CA LYS A 236 0.00 2.70 -2.25
C LYS A 236 -0.15 4.20 -2.49
N LEU A 237 -0.64 4.92 -1.49
CA LEU A 237 -0.77 6.39 -1.55
C LEU A 237 0.59 7.03 -1.80
N LYS A 238 0.62 8.04 -2.67
CA LYS A 238 1.80 8.90 -2.86
C LYS A 238 2.04 9.72 -1.60
N ASP A 239 3.30 10.05 -1.30
CA ASP A 239 3.66 10.88 -0.13
C ASP A 239 2.96 12.25 -0.10
N THR A 240 2.51 12.76 -1.26
CA THR A 240 1.78 14.02 -1.39
C THR A 240 0.25 13.85 -1.34
N ASP A 241 -0.28 12.63 -1.25
CA ASP A 241 -1.72 12.40 -1.24
C ASP A 241 -2.32 12.79 0.13
N PRO A 242 -3.28 13.72 0.19
CA PRO A 242 -3.87 14.17 1.44
C PRO A 242 -4.58 13.07 2.24
N TRP A 243 -4.99 11.97 1.60
CA TRP A 243 -5.55 10.81 2.30
C TRP A 243 -4.56 10.12 3.25
N ARG A 244 -3.26 10.37 3.08
CA ARG A 244 -2.24 9.85 4.00
C ARG A 244 -2.48 10.32 5.42
N LEU A 245 -2.95 11.55 5.61
CA LEU A 245 -3.28 12.11 6.92
C LEU A 245 -4.33 11.24 7.64
N LEU A 246 -5.30 10.68 6.91
CA LEU A 246 -6.37 9.87 7.49
C LEU A 246 -6.03 8.38 7.62
N SER A 247 -5.23 7.83 6.71
CA SER A 247 -5.08 6.38 6.54
C SER A 247 -3.70 5.82 6.88
N SER A 248 -2.63 6.62 6.86
CA SER A 248 -1.29 6.08 7.08
C SER A 248 -1.04 5.82 8.56
N PRO A 249 -0.62 4.61 8.97
CA PRO A 249 -0.44 4.26 10.39
C PRO A 249 0.67 5.07 11.07
N GLU A 250 1.68 5.53 10.33
CA GLU A 250 2.79 6.32 10.84
C GLU A 250 2.46 7.79 11.13
N VAL A 251 1.33 8.30 10.63
CA VAL A 251 0.91 9.68 10.86
C VAL A 251 0.33 9.80 12.26
N LEU A 252 0.92 10.68 13.07
CA LEU A 252 0.39 10.98 14.40
C LEU A 252 -0.80 11.93 14.26
N ARG A 253 -1.89 11.64 14.99
CA ARG A 253 -3.17 12.37 14.94
C ARG A 253 -3.51 12.86 16.34
N ILE A 254 -3.56 14.17 16.54
CA ILE A 254 -3.77 14.83 17.83
C ILE A 254 -5.08 15.62 17.76
N PRO A 255 -6.15 15.17 18.45
CA PRO A 255 -7.41 15.91 18.49
C PRO A 255 -7.22 17.27 19.17
N MET A 256 -7.68 18.34 18.53
CA MET A 256 -7.48 19.73 18.99
C MET A 256 -8.77 20.32 19.56
N THR A 257 -9.66 20.72 18.65
CA THR A 257 -10.86 21.51 18.95
C THR A 257 -12.09 20.83 18.36
N GLN A 258 -13.21 20.92 19.08
CA GLN A 258 -14.49 20.36 18.67
C GLN A 258 -15.56 21.44 18.80
N ASN A 259 -16.24 21.75 17.70
CA ASN A 259 -17.47 22.53 17.71
C ASN A 259 -18.64 21.56 17.50
N LEU A 260 -19.42 21.35 18.56
CA LEU A 260 -20.51 20.37 18.58
C LEU A 260 -21.85 21.09 18.55
N GLY A 261 -22.54 21.02 17.41
CA GLY A 261 -23.94 21.40 17.27
C GLY A 261 -24.86 20.18 17.30
N THR A 262 -26.17 20.42 17.33
CA THR A 262 -27.19 19.35 17.46
C THR A 262 -27.21 18.40 16.25
N HIS A 263 -27.04 18.92 15.04
CA HIS A 263 -27.09 18.16 13.78
C HIS A 263 -25.87 18.39 12.88
N GLN A 264 -24.90 19.15 13.36
CA GLN A 264 -23.66 19.45 12.67
C GLN A 264 -22.54 19.49 13.69
N ALA A 265 -21.36 19.02 13.30
CA ALA A 265 -20.16 19.14 14.10
C ALA A 265 -18.96 19.49 13.22
N SER A 266 -17.95 20.11 13.81
CA SER A 266 -16.65 20.33 13.18
C SER A 266 -15.57 19.92 14.16
N LEU A 267 -14.74 18.97 13.76
CA LEU A 267 -13.64 18.46 14.57
C LEU A 267 -12.32 18.76 13.88
N VAL A 268 -11.45 19.48 14.58
CA VAL A 268 -10.10 19.82 14.14
C VAL A 268 -9.12 18.81 14.73
N THR A 269 -8.29 18.22 13.88
CA THR A 269 -7.21 17.33 14.29
C THR A 269 -5.90 17.84 13.70
N ALA A 270 -4.84 17.85 14.51
CA ALA A 270 -3.48 18.10 14.07
C ALA A 270 -2.81 16.78 13.65
N TYR A 271 -2.10 16.80 12.54
CA TYR A 271 -1.49 15.66 11.90
C TYR A 271 0.00 15.92 11.73
N LEU A 272 0.83 15.07 12.29
CA LEU A 272 2.27 15.07 12.03
C LEU A 272 2.59 13.92 11.08
N ASP A 273 2.80 14.24 9.81
CA ASP A 273 3.16 13.27 8.77
C ASP A 273 4.67 13.21 8.57
N PRO A 274 5.34 12.08 8.86
CA PRO A 274 6.76 11.93 8.61
C PRO A 274 7.17 12.10 7.14
N SER A 275 6.29 11.82 6.18
CA SER A 275 6.55 12.00 4.74
C SER A 275 6.59 13.47 4.31
N ASN A 276 5.81 14.31 4.98
CA ASN A 276 5.78 15.75 4.77
C ASN A 276 5.90 16.44 6.14
N PRO A 277 7.13 16.48 6.70
CA PRO A 277 7.39 16.77 8.11
C PRO A 277 7.07 18.22 8.43
N ASN A 278 5.79 18.43 8.71
CA ASN A 278 5.16 19.61 9.27
C ASN A 278 3.91 19.15 10.03
N ILE A 279 3.30 20.06 10.78
CA ILE A 279 2.06 19.79 11.49
C ILE A 279 0.91 20.41 10.70
N TRP A 280 0.04 19.55 10.19
CA TRP A 280 -1.10 19.92 9.35
C TRP A 280 -2.39 19.84 10.16
N LEU A 281 -3.29 20.77 9.94
CA LEU A 281 -4.64 20.78 10.49
C LEU A 281 -5.61 20.33 9.42
N LEU A 282 -6.44 19.34 9.74
CA LEU A 282 -7.58 18.96 8.91
C LEU A 282 -8.84 19.05 9.77
N THR A 283 -9.81 19.81 9.25
CA THR A 283 -11.14 19.94 9.83
C THR A 283 -12.09 18.99 9.14
N LEU A 284 -12.63 18.01 9.89
CA LEU A 284 -13.70 17.16 9.42
C LEU A 284 -15.03 17.72 9.89
N LYS A 285 -15.90 18.02 8.92
CA LYS A 285 -17.29 18.38 9.19
C LYS A 285 -18.13 17.12 9.24
N LEU A 286 -19.11 17.09 10.13
CA LEU A 286 -20.08 16.02 10.20
C LEU A 286 -21.47 16.64 10.14
N SER A 287 -22.37 15.95 9.45
CA SER A 287 -23.78 16.31 9.37
C SER A 287 -24.66 15.12 9.70
N GLN A 288 -25.80 15.40 10.31
CA GLN A 288 -26.83 14.41 10.63
C GLN A 288 -28.03 14.62 9.70
N ASP A 289 -28.54 13.56 9.10
CA ASP A 289 -29.76 13.62 8.29
C ASP A 289 -31.04 13.63 9.14
N SER A 290 -32.21 13.70 8.48
CA SER A 290 -33.52 13.68 9.13
C SER A 290 -33.82 12.38 9.88
N ASP A 291 -33.13 11.29 9.55
CA ASP A 291 -33.28 9.98 10.18
C ASP A 291 -32.30 9.79 11.36
N GLY A 292 -31.55 10.84 11.70
CA GLY A 292 -30.59 10.86 12.81
C GLY A 292 -29.25 10.17 12.49
N LEU A 293 -28.97 9.87 11.22
CA LEU A 293 -27.71 9.22 10.82
C LEU A 293 -26.63 10.26 10.58
N TRP A 294 -25.56 10.17 11.36
CA TRP A 294 -24.35 10.96 11.15
C TRP A 294 -23.59 10.49 9.91
N ARG A 295 -23.01 11.45 9.19
CA ARG A 295 -21.98 11.20 8.18
C ARG A 295 -20.80 12.14 8.35
N VAL A 296 -19.64 11.72 7.85
CA VAL A 296 -18.47 12.56 7.67
C VAL A 296 -18.55 13.24 6.30
N ASP A 297 -18.54 14.57 6.30
CA ASP A 297 -18.49 15.38 5.10
C ASP A 297 -17.02 15.66 4.76
N LEU A 298 -16.48 14.95 3.77
CA LEU A 298 -15.09 15.12 3.37
C LEU A 298 -14.89 16.47 2.66
N PRO A 299 -13.82 17.21 2.99
CA PRO A 299 -13.46 18.39 2.21
C PRO A 299 -13.11 18.03 0.77
N LYS A 300 -13.34 18.96 -0.16
CA LYS A 300 -13.04 18.81 -1.59
C LYS A 300 -11.59 18.39 -1.87
N ALA A 301 -10.64 18.85 -1.05
CA ALA A 301 -9.23 18.45 -1.11
C ALA A 301 -9.00 16.93 -1.05
N LEU A 302 -9.89 16.17 -0.40
CA LEU A 302 -9.83 14.71 -0.35
C LEU A 302 -10.60 14.06 -1.51
N LEU A 303 -11.46 14.81 -2.20
CA LEU A 303 -12.29 14.34 -3.31
C LEU A 303 -11.63 14.54 -4.66
N ASP A 304 -10.93 15.66 -4.86
CA ASP A 304 -10.31 16.03 -6.12
C ASP A 304 -8.77 15.95 -6.02
N SER A 305 -8.15 15.19 -6.92
CA SER A 305 -6.70 14.97 -6.95
C SER A 305 -5.94 16.05 -7.71
N GLU A 306 -6.63 16.96 -8.43
CA GLU A 306 -5.96 17.76 -9.45
C GLU A 306 -5.71 19.24 -9.16
N ASN A 307 -6.36 19.97 -8.22
CA ASN A 307 -5.91 21.37 -8.00
C ASN A 307 -6.29 22.18 -6.73
N ASP A 308 -7.13 21.75 -5.79
CA ASP A 308 -7.54 22.63 -4.65
C ASP A 308 -7.35 22.00 -3.26
N ALA A 309 -6.12 21.63 -2.91
CA ALA A 309 -5.79 21.08 -1.58
C ALA A 309 -5.71 22.14 -0.46
N TYR A 310 -5.70 23.43 -0.80
CA TYR A 310 -5.28 24.52 0.10
C TYR A 310 -6.32 25.03 1.09
N GLU A 311 -7.63 24.77 0.93
CA GLU A 311 -8.64 25.32 1.86
C GLU A 311 -8.83 24.48 3.14
N ALA A 312 -8.67 23.16 3.06
CA ALA A 312 -9.05 22.25 4.14
C ALA A 312 -7.88 21.67 4.95
N ILE A 313 -6.68 21.70 4.37
CA ILE A 313 -5.44 21.28 5.02
C ILE A 313 -4.62 22.55 5.22
N GLN A 314 -4.51 22.98 6.46
CA GLN A 314 -3.79 24.20 6.83
C GLN A 314 -2.55 23.81 7.62
N GLU A 315 -1.48 24.57 7.49
CA GLU A 315 -0.36 24.40 8.42
C GLU A 315 -0.79 24.87 9.82
N LEU A 316 -0.35 24.19 10.87
CA LEU A 316 -0.63 24.60 12.25
C LEU A 316 -0.01 25.97 12.53
N GLU A 317 -0.86 26.96 12.78
CA GLU A 317 -0.49 28.24 13.37
C GLU A 317 -0.76 28.18 14.88
N LEU A 318 0.31 28.17 15.68
CA LEU A 318 0.22 27.91 17.12
C LEU A 318 -0.52 29.02 17.90
N ASP A 319 -0.52 30.25 17.39
CA ASP A 319 -1.32 31.36 17.93
C ASP A 319 -2.82 31.05 17.92
N SER A 320 -3.26 30.25 16.95
CA SER A 320 -4.66 29.82 16.83
C SER A 320 -4.99 28.58 17.65
N TYR A 321 -3.97 27.87 18.17
CA TYR A 321 -4.09 26.58 18.86
C TYR A 321 -3.05 26.41 19.99
N PRO A 322 -3.09 27.26 21.04
CA PRO A 322 -2.13 27.24 22.14
C PRO A 322 -2.14 25.90 22.92
N GLU A 323 -3.22 25.14 22.87
CA GLU A 323 -3.38 23.84 23.53
C GLU A 323 -2.63 22.69 22.85
N PHE A 324 -1.97 22.90 21.71
CA PHE A 324 -1.31 21.82 20.96
C PHE A 324 -0.32 21.03 21.82
N GLN A 325 0.52 21.72 22.59
CA GLN A 325 1.52 21.07 23.43
C GLN A 325 0.87 20.21 24.52
N SER A 326 -0.14 20.72 25.22
CA SER A 326 -0.82 19.97 26.27
C SER A 326 -1.56 18.75 25.70
N ARG A 327 -2.24 18.90 24.56
CA ARG A 327 -2.90 17.79 23.84
C ARG A 327 -1.91 16.71 23.40
N LEU A 328 -0.76 17.12 22.86
CA LEU A 328 0.31 16.20 22.49
C LEU A 328 0.80 15.42 23.71
N ARG A 329 0.92 16.06 24.88
CA ARG A 329 1.34 15.40 26.13
C ARG A 329 0.28 14.53 26.78
N GLU A 330 -1.00 14.88 26.67
CA GLU A 330 -2.11 14.03 27.08
C GLU A 330 -2.07 12.70 26.31
N GLN A 331 -1.79 12.75 25.01
CA GLN A 331 -1.73 11.58 24.16
C GLN A 331 -0.39 10.84 24.23
N ILE A 332 0.72 11.56 24.40
CA ILE A 332 2.09 11.02 24.46
C ILE A 332 2.76 11.55 25.74
N PRO A 333 2.56 10.86 26.88
CA PRO A 333 3.19 11.22 28.13
C PRO A 333 4.73 11.20 28.03
N LEU A 334 5.36 12.11 28.77
CA LEU A 334 6.81 12.19 28.90
C LEU A 334 7.40 10.91 29.50
N GLN A 335 8.52 10.45 28.95
CA GLN A 335 9.30 9.33 29.44
C GLN A 335 10.75 9.74 29.66
N PRO A 336 11.04 10.53 30.71
CA PRO A 336 12.40 10.94 31.00
C PRO A 336 13.23 9.76 31.48
N SER A 337 14.55 9.83 31.25
CA SER A 337 15.50 8.82 31.69
C SER A 337 16.29 9.27 32.93
N ALA A 338 16.68 8.33 33.78
CA ALA A 338 17.41 8.63 35.01
C ALA A 338 18.85 9.13 34.74
N ASP A 339 19.46 8.69 33.64
CA ASP A 339 20.82 9.01 33.24
C ASP A 339 20.94 9.17 31.71
N PHE A 340 22.03 9.80 31.26
CA PHE A 340 22.29 10.09 29.86
C PHE A 340 22.36 8.83 28.98
N ASN A 341 23.01 7.75 29.43
CA ASN A 341 23.14 6.53 28.64
C ASN A 341 21.80 5.82 28.46
N SER A 342 20.95 5.84 29.50
CA SER A 342 19.57 5.38 29.44
C SER A 342 18.75 6.21 28.44
N ALA A 343 18.90 7.54 28.44
CA ALA A 343 18.23 8.42 27.48
C ALA A 343 18.63 8.13 26.03
N VAL A 344 19.93 7.98 25.77
CA VAL A 344 20.44 7.63 24.43
C VAL A 344 19.94 6.26 23.99
N SER A 345 19.87 5.29 24.90
CA SER A 345 19.37 3.94 24.59
C SER A 345 17.86 3.93 24.30
N ALA A 346 17.07 4.69 25.06
CA ALA A 346 15.64 4.86 24.81
C ALA A 346 15.39 5.55 23.46
N PHE A 347 16.16 6.60 23.15
CA PHE A 347 16.10 7.28 21.86
C PHE A 347 16.48 6.35 20.70
N HIS A 348 17.56 5.58 20.83
CA HIS A 348 17.97 4.60 19.82
C HIS A 348 16.87 3.57 19.55
N ALA A 349 16.28 3.00 20.60
CA ALA A 349 15.16 2.07 20.47
C ALA A 349 13.93 2.72 19.82
N GLY A 350 13.72 4.02 20.03
CA GLY A 350 12.69 4.80 19.32
C GLY A 350 12.97 4.94 17.82
N LEU A 351 14.23 5.14 17.41
CA LEU A 351 14.63 5.21 16.00
C LEU A 351 14.51 3.86 15.27
N GLU A 352 14.61 2.73 15.98
CA GLU A 352 14.48 1.40 15.40
C GLU A 352 13.01 0.95 15.25
N LYS A 353 12.12 1.48 16.10
CA LYS A 353 10.70 1.14 16.09
C LYS A 353 9.97 1.89 14.99
N LYS A 354 9.08 1.17 14.29
CA LYS A 354 8.13 1.73 13.32
C LYS A 354 6.99 2.52 13.98
N ASP A 355 7.29 3.27 15.04
CA ASP A 355 6.36 4.06 15.82
C ASP A 355 7.02 5.37 16.26
N LEU A 356 6.55 6.49 15.69
CA LEU A 356 7.04 7.83 15.98
C LEU A 356 6.76 8.25 17.43
N THR A 357 5.72 7.71 18.07
CA THR A 357 5.30 8.15 19.41
C THR A 357 6.36 7.87 20.47
N GLY A 358 7.09 6.76 20.33
CA GLY A 358 8.21 6.42 21.21
C GLY A 358 9.33 7.46 21.17
N LEU A 359 9.62 8.06 20.00
CA LEU A 359 10.59 9.15 19.91
C LEU A 359 10.08 10.44 20.56
N LEU A 360 8.81 10.78 20.31
CA LEU A 360 8.18 11.98 20.87
C LEU A 360 7.95 11.91 22.39
N ALA A 361 7.94 10.71 22.98
CA ALA A 361 7.89 10.56 24.44
C ALA A 361 9.19 11.00 25.13
N ASN A 362 10.33 10.97 24.42
CA ASN A 362 11.66 11.24 24.97
C ASN A 362 12.14 12.69 24.76
N ILE A 363 11.34 13.53 24.11
CA ILE A 363 11.70 14.93 23.82
C ILE A 363 11.26 15.85 24.95
N HIS A 364 12.10 16.82 25.31
CA HIS A 364 11.66 17.99 26.05
C HIS A 364 11.05 19.02 25.09
N LEU A 365 9.76 19.34 25.29
CA LEU A 365 9.09 20.36 24.50
C LEU A 365 9.29 21.69 25.24
N ASN A 366 9.92 22.64 24.55
CA ASN A 366 10.19 23.97 25.11
C ASN A 366 8.90 24.77 25.31
N ASP A 367 8.95 25.75 26.22
CA ASP A 367 7.87 26.72 26.43
C ASP A 367 7.58 27.59 25.18
N ASP A 368 8.50 27.63 24.21
CA ASP A 368 8.29 28.26 22.90
C ASP A 368 7.49 27.31 21.97
N PRO A 369 6.24 27.66 21.62
CA PRO A 369 5.40 26.85 20.74
C PRO A 369 6.04 26.59 19.38
N GLU A 370 6.62 27.62 18.74
CA GLU A 370 7.16 27.51 17.39
C GLU A 370 8.38 26.58 17.35
N ARG A 371 9.20 26.62 18.40
CA ARG A 371 10.32 25.71 18.57
C ARG A 371 9.84 24.26 18.80
N THR A 372 8.76 24.07 19.54
CA THR A 372 8.12 22.76 19.69
C THR A 372 7.62 22.20 18.36
N LYS A 373 6.94 22.99 17.54
CA LYS A 373 6.49 22.59 16.18
C LYS A 373 7.67 22.19 15.30
N ARG A 374 8.71 23.03 15.21
CA ARG A 374 9.93 22.74 14.43
C ARG A 374 10.60 21.45 14.88
N THR A 375 10.66 21.22 16.19
CA THR A 375 11.31 20.01 16.70
C THR A 375 10.52 18.75 16.43
N CYS A 376 9.20 18.78 16.61
CA CYS A 376 8.32 17.66 16.23
C CYS A 376 8.49 17.31 14.75
N ALA A 377 8.50 18.34 13.88
CA ALA A 377 8.75 18.17 12.44
C ALA A 377 10.14 17.59 12.14
N LYS A 378 11.20 18.10 12.78
CA LYS A 378 12.56 17.57 12.63
C LYS A 378 12.64 16.10 13.07
N LEU A 379 12.06 15.75 14.20
CA LEU A 379 12.04 14.36 14.69
C LEU A 379 11.26 13.44 13.77
N ALA A 380 10.11 13.87 13.26
CA ALA A 380 9.36 13.11 12.26
C ALA A 380 10.20 12.89 10.99
N ARG A 381 10.97 13.90 10.56
CA ARG A 381 11.91 13.78 9.44
C ARG A 381 13.07 12.81 9.73
N ASP A 382 13.62 12.86 10.94
CA ASP A 382 14.71 11.95 11.36
C ASP A 382 14.22 10.50 11.44
N TRP A 383 13.05 10.28 12.05
CA TRP A 383 12.37 8.99 12.06
C TRP A 383 12.06 8.49 10.65
N ARG A 384 11.53 9.37 9.77
CA ARG A 384 11.31 9.03 8.36
C ARG A 384 12.61 8.67 7.65
N GLY A 385 13.70 9.33 7.98
CA GLY A 385 15.04 9.03 7.49
C GLY A 385 15.51 7.63 7.87
N ALA A 386 15.12 7.13 9.05
CA ALA A 386 15.36 5.75 9.48
C ALA A 386 14.39 4.75 8.84
N HIS A 387 13.19 5.19 8.46
CA HIS A 387 12.14 4.35 7.86
C HIS A 387 11.66 4.85 6.47
N PRO A 388 12.54 4.96 5.47
CA PRO A 388 12.13 5.32 4.11
C PRO A 388 11.27 4.21 3.48
N LEU A 389 10.36 4.57 2.58
CA LEU A 389 9.41 3.60 1.99
C LEU A 389 10.04 2.61 1.01
N ASP A 390 11.12 3.01 0.35
CA ASP A 390 11.65 2.28 -0.81
C ASP A 390 13.11 1.83 -0.60
N SER A 391 13.64 2.00 0.62
CA SER A 391 14.98 1.55 1.00
C SER A 391 15.03 1.15 2.47
N PHE A 392 16.14 0.54 2.88
CA PHE A 392 16.42 0.28 4.29
C PHE A 392 17.50 1.23 4.78
N VAL A 393 17.21 1.92 5.87
CA VAL A 393 18.19 2.74 6.59
C VAL A 393 18.30 2.22 8.01
N ILE A 394 19.52 2.02 8.49
CA ILE A 394 19.80 1.57 9.86
C ILE A 394 20.55 2.68 10.60
N PRO A 395 20.03 3.19 11.72
CA PRO A 395 20.75 4.14 12.57
C PRO A 395 21.84 3.40 13.36
N VAL A 396 23.10 3.72 13.12
CA VAL A 396 24.28 3.13 13.79
C VAL A 396 24.84 4.13 14.78
N LYS A 397 24.77 3.83 16.07
CA LYS A 397 25.36 4.70 17.11
C LYS A 397 26.88 4.70 16.98
N LEU A 398 27.47 5.88 16.76
CA LEU A 398 28.91 6.05 16.59
C LEU A 398 29.61 6.38 17.90
N ALA A 399 29.08 7.36 18.63
CA ALA A 399 29.69 7.88 19.84
C ALA A 399 28.67 8.64 20.69
N THR A 400 28.99 8.79 21.97
CA THR A 400 28.24 9.59 22.94
C THR A 400 29.23 10.39 23.79
N HIS A 401 28.85 11.60 24.18
CA HIS A 401 29.61 12.44 25.11
C HIS A 401 28.68 13.13 26.09
N GLU A 402 29.06 13.15 27.36
CA GLU A 402 28.34 13.79 28.45
C GLU A 402 29.24 14.87 29.04
N ALA A 403 28.71 16.09 29.18
CA ALA A 403 29.38 17.22 29.79
C ALA A 403 28.39 17.91 30.75
N GLY A 404 28.59 17.69 32.05
CA GLY A 404 27.75 18.26 33.11
C GLY A 404 26.27 17.90 32.97
N SER A 405 25.45 18.89 32.64
CA SER A 405 23.99 18.74 32.48
C SER A 405 23.55 18.45 31.05
N ARG A 406 24.49 18.23 30.13
CA ARG A 406 24.24 18.07 28.70
C ARG A 406 24.94 16.84 28.14
N GLY A 407 24.43 16.36 27.01
CA GLY A 407 25.06 15.27 26.29
C GLY A 407 24.72 15.29 24.80
N VAL A 408 25.51 14.57 24.02
CA VAL A 408 25.34 14.44 22.57
C VAL A 408 25.55 12.99 22.15
N ALA A 409 24.72 12.51 21.24
CA ALA A 409 24.87 11.23 20.58
C ALA A 409 25.00 11.41 19.06
N ALA A 410 26.01 10.78 18.47
CA ALA A 410 26.26 10.77 17.04
C ALA A 410 25.80 9.45 16.43
N TYR A 411 25.03 9.52 15.34
CA TYR A 411 24.52 8.36 14.61
C TYR A 411 24.88 8.44 13.13
N GLN A 412 25.28 7.33 12.53
CA GLN A 412 25.36 7.15 11.08
C GLN A 412 24.06 6.51 10.58
N PHE A 413 23.37 7.15 9.65
CA PHE A 413 22.19 6.60 8.98
C PHE A 413 22.65 5.78 7.78
N PHE A 414 22.96 4.51 8.02
CA PHE A 414 23.45 3.59 7.01
C PHE A 414 22.34 3.20 6.03
N SER A 415 22.46 3.62 4.76
CA SER A 415 21.50 3.31 3.71
C SER A 415 21.95 2.14 2.84
N THR A 416 21.08 1.17 2.60
CA THR A 416 21.35 0.04 1.71
C THR A 416 21.46 0.43 0.23
N THR A 417 20.94 1.60 -0.16
CA THR A 417 21.06 2.11 -1.54
C THR A 417 22.33 2.93 -1.75
N SER A 418 22.98 3.39 -0.68
CA SER A 418 24.23 4.16 -0.70
C SER A 418 25.16 3.70 0.43
N PRO A 419 25.61 2.43 0.42
CA PRO A 419 26.27 1.79 1.55
C PRO A 419 27.63 2.37 1.95
N THR A 420 28.20 3.27 1.14
CA THR A 420 29.50 3.89 1.40
C THR A 420 29.39 5.37 1.74
N LYS A 421 28.18 5.95 1.70
CA LYS A 421 27.95 7.37 1.97
C LYS A 421 27.74 7.60 3.46
N SER A 422 28.48 8.53 4.04
CA SER A 422 28.23 9.00 5.41
C SER A 422 26.97 9.87 5.46
N ASP A 423 26.12 9.65 6.45
CA ASP A 423 24.97 10.50 6.83
C ASP A 423 24.97 10.54 8.36
N ILE A 424 25.84 11.39 8.90
CA ILE A 424 26.05 11.52 10.35
C ILE A 424 25.09 12.58 10.87
N ARG A 425 24.30 12.22 11.88
CA ARG A 425 23.34 13.10 12.57
C ARG A 425 23.66 13.16 14.05
N LEU A 426 23.50 14.35 14.62
CA LEU A 426 23.74 14.64 16.02
C LEU A 426 22.41 14.86 16.75
N PHE A 427 22.32 14.31 17.95
CA PHE A 427 21.16 14.43 18.82
C PHE A 427 21.64 14.85 20.20
N TYR A 428 21.11 15.97 20.68
CA TYR A 428 21.52 16.60 21.92
C TYR A 428 20.51 16.30 23.02
N PHE A 429 21.01 16.17 24.25
CA PHE A 429 20.23 15.81 25.42
C PHE A 429 20.57 16.76 26.56
N SER A 430 19.61 17.00 27.45
CA SER A 430 19.84 17.70 28.70
C SER A 430 19.17 17.01 29.89
N ASN A 431 19.80 17.21 31.04
CA ASN A 431 19.29 16.80 32.33
C ASN A 431 18.36 17.90 32.88
N THR A 432 17.06 17.64 32.82
CA THR A 432 16.03 18.54 33.32
C THR A 432 15.59 18.12 34.74
N SER A 433 14.65 18.85 35.34
CA SER A 433 14.03 18.44 36.62
C SER A 433 13.32 17.08 36.53
N ASP A 434 12.85 16.70 35.35
CA ASP A 434 12.15 15.44 35.12
C ASP A 434 13.12 14.28 34.80
N GLY A 435 14.39 14.60 34.51
CA GLY A 435 15.43 13.67 34.09
C GLY A 435 16.05 14.02 32.73
N TRP A 436 16.83 13.10 32.18
CA TRP A 436 17.49 13.23 30.89
C TRP A 436 16.51 13.07 29.74
N MET A 437 16.51 14.04 28.82
CA MET A 437 15.63 14.08 27.65
C MET A 437 16.34 14.66 26.43
N LEU A 438 15.80 14.37 25.24
CA LEU A 438 16.27 14.94 23.99
C LEU A 438 15.87 16.43 23.90
N GLU A 439 16.82 17.29 23.54
CA GLU A 439 16.61 18.72 23.35
C GLU A 439 16.02 19.07 21.99
N SER A 440 15.25 20.16 22.00
CA SER A 440 14.56 20.71 20.85
C SER A 440 15.45 21.69 20.07
N GLU A 441 16.16 21.19 19.05
CA GLU A 441 17.21 21.90 18.28
C GLU A 441 18.37 22.44 19.12
N GLU A 442 19.56 22.47 18.50
CA GLU A 442 20.77 23.05 19.08
C GLU A 442 20.42 24.38 19.77
N THR A 443 20.62 24.49 21.07
CA THR A 443 20.77 25.80 21.72
C THR A 443 22.05 26.46 21.20
N SER A 444 22.12 26.78 19.91
CA SER A 444 23.24 27.47 19.27
C SER A 444 23.09 28.98 19.27
N ALA A 445 22.06 29.52 19.93
CA ALA A 445 21.90 30.96 20.13
C ALA A 445 21.49 31.27 21.57
N GLY A 446 22.49 31.49 22.45
CA GLY A 446 22.30 32.28 23.68
C GLY A 446 22.34 31.55 25.02
N VAL A 447 22.73 30.27 25.08
CA VAL A 447 23.04 29.61 26.36
C VAL A 447 24.56 29.49 26.47
N ASP A 448 25.21 30.58 26.90
CA ASP A 448 26.62 30.57 27.29
C ASP A 448 26.81 29.60 28.47
N GLY A 449 27.72 28.64 28.34
CA GLY A 449 28.01 27.68 29.41
C GLY A 449 29.13 26.71 29.05
N GLU A 450 29.97 26.38 30.05
CA GLU A 450 31.15 25.51 29.88
C GLU A 450 30.79 24.14 29.27
N ASP A 451 29.64 23.56 29.66
CA ASP A 451 29.11 22.30 29.14
C ASP A 451 28.87 22.34 27.61
N PHE A 452 28.37 23.47 27.07
CA PHE A 452 28.05 23.62 25.66
C PHE A 452 29.30 23.75 24.79
N ASP A 453 30.24 24.58 25.24
CA ASP A 453 31.55 24.76 24.58
C ASP A 453 32.34 23.45 24.55
N GLU A 454 32.23 22.64 25.61
CA GLU A 454 32.82 21.32 25.65
C GLU A 454 32.21 20.38 24.60
N ILE A 455 30.88 20.28 24.54
CA ILE A 455 30.19 19.45 23.54
C ILE A 455 30.57 19.89 22.12
N HIS A 456 30.53 21.19 21.81
CA HIS A 456 30.87 21.70 20.48
C HIS A 456 32.33 21.40 20.08
N ARG A 457 33.26 21.54 21.02
CA ARG A 457 34.67 21.21 20.81
C ARG A 457 34.84 19.72 20.53
N TRP A 458 34.23 18.86 21.36
CA TRP A 458 34.28 17.41 21.18
C TRP A 458 33.69 16.96 19.85
N VAL A 459 32.54 17.54 19.44
CA VAL A 459 31.93 17.28 18.13
C VAL A 459 32.87 17.71 17.01
N GLY A 460 33.43 18.92 17.07
CA GLY A 460 34.36 19.44 16.06
C GLY A 460 35.61 18.57 15.90
N ASP A 461 36.20 18.12 17.01
CA ASP A 461 37.38 17.25 17.02
C ASP A 461 37.07 15.84 16.49
N SER A 462 35.84 15.35 16.70
CA SER A 462 35.45 13.98 16.39
C SER A 462 34.81 13.81 15.00
N GLN A 463 34.26 14.87 14.40
CA GLN A 463 33.48 14.76 13.16
C GLN A 463 34.27 14.17 11.99
N ARG A 464 35.54 14.58 11.82
CA ARG A 464 36.42 14.04 10.77
C ARG A 464 36.73 12.57 11.01
N LYS A 465 36.91 12.17 12.28
CA LYS A 465 37.14 10.77 12.66
C LYS A 465 35.92 9.91 12.30
N TRP A 466 34.72 10.33 12.70
CA TRP A 466 33.48 9.61 12.37
C TRP A 466 33.28 9.45 10.86
N HIS A 467 33.52 10.50 10.08
CA HIS A 467 33.41 10.43 8.63
C HIS A 467 34.33 9.37 8.00
N ASN A 468 35.53 9.19 8.55
CA ASN A 468 36.51 8.25 8.03
C ASN A 468 36.39 6.83 8.61
N GLU A 469 35.86 6.69 9.82
CA GLU A 469 35.91 5.45 10.62
C GLU A 469 34.52 4.87 10.96
N TRP A 470 33.43 5.44 10.45
CA TRP A 470 32.10 4.87 10.74
C TRP A 470 31.94 3.44 10.19
N VAL A 471 32.61 3.10 9.09
CA VAL A 471 32.60 1.75 8.51
C VAL A 471 33.21 0.74 9.48
N SER A 472 34.34 1.06 10.11
CA SER A 472 34.94 0.17 11.11
C SER A 472 34.08 0.09 12.37
N THR A 473 33.40 1.18 12.73
CA THR A 473 32.44 1.19 13.84
C THR A 473 31.24 0.27 13.57
N LEU A 474 30.68 0.32 12.36
CA LEU A 474 29.61 -0.59 11.93
C LEU A 474 30.06 -2.05 11.99
N LEU A 475 31.25 -2.34 11.46
CA LEU A 475 31.81 -3.69 11.42
C LEU A 475 32.42 -4.17 12.74
N ALA A 476 32.36 -3.38 13.82
CA ALA A 476 32.96 -3.74 15.10
C ALA A 476 32.39 -5.05 15.70
N ASN A 477 31.17 -5.42 15.31
CA ASN A 477 30.52 -6.67 15.71
C ASN A 477 30.91 -7.88 14.85
N ALA A 478 31.53 -7.67 13.69
CA ALA A 478 32.09 -8.75 12.87
C ALA A 478 33.45 -9.21 13.38
N THR A 479 33.76 -10.49 13.18
CA THR A 479 35.03 -11.07 13.62
C THR A 479 36.16 -10.62 12.69
N PRO A 480 37.14 -9.82 13.15
CA PRO A 480 38.26 -9.40 12.31
C PRO A 480 39.20 -10.58 12.05
N ILE A 481 39.63 -10.75 10.81
CA ILE A 481 40.63 -11.75 10.42
C ILE A 481 41.72 -11.12 9.55
N GLU A 482 42.98 -11.52 9.78
CA GLU A 482 44.12 -11.06 8.97
C GLU A 482 44.41 -12.01 7.80
N ALA A 483 44.18 -13.31 8.02
CA ALA A 483 44.38 -14.36 7.03
C ALA A 483 43.52 -15.58 7.37
N ILE A 484 43.17 -16.36 6.34
CA ILE A 484 42.48 -17.63 6.47
C ILE A 484 43.52 -18.71 6.67
N GLN A 485 43.45 -19.39 7.81
CA GLN A 485 44.35 -20.48 8.13
C GLN A 485 43.84 -21.78 7.49
N PRO A 486 44.70 -22.55 6.81
CA PRO A 486 44.39 -23.93 6.45
C PRO A 486 44.05 -24.70 7.74
N GLY A 487 42.95 -25.45 7.76
CA GLY A 487 42.45 -25.99 9.02
C GLY A 487 41.34 -27.03 8.85
N GLN A 488 40.52 -27.20 9.89
CA GLN A 488 39.28 -27.99 9.83
C GLN A 488 38.09 -27.08 9.48
N PRO A 489 37.23 -27.50 8.54
CA PRO A 489 36.10 -26.70 8.13
C PRO A 489 35.00 -26.76 9.21
N PRO A 490 34.04 -25.82 9.22
CA PRO A 490 32.80 -26.01 9.96
C PRO A 490 32.13 -27.33 9.58
N THR A 491 31.43 -27.95 10.53
CA THR A 491 30.58 -29.10 10.18
C THR A 491 29.46 -28.66 9.25
N LYS A 492 28.89 -29.59 8.47
CA LYS A 492 27.75 -29.30 7.60
C LYS A 492 26.59 -28.70 8.41
N GLU A 493 26.29 -29.27 9.57
CA GLU A 493 25.19 -28.83 10.44
C GLU A 493 25.42 -27.42 10.98
N ASP A 494 26.64 -27.12 11.45
CA ASP A 494 26.99 -25.80 11.96
C ASP A 494 26.94 -24.72 10.87
N ALA A 495 27.44 -25.03 9.67
CA ALA A 495 27.40 -24.11 8.54
C ALA A 495 25.95 -23.80 8.12
N GLU A 496 25.09 -24.82 8.04
CA GLU A 496 23.68 -24.65 7.70
C GLU A 496 22.94 -23.85 8.78
N LYS A 497 23.21 -24.12 10.06
CA LYS A 497 22.65 -23.36 11.18
C LYS A 497 23.05 -21.90 11.10
N LEU A 498 24.34 -21.60 10.91
CA LEU A 498 24.85 -20.24 10.78
C LEU A 498 24.18 -19.49 9.63
N VAL A 499 24.04 -20.12 8.46
CA VAL A 499 23.41 -19.49 7.29
C VAL A 499 21.91 -19.25 7.49
N ARG A 500 21.19 -20.17 8.17
CA ARG A 500 19.78 -19.93 8.55
C ARG A 500 19.64 -18.76 9.52
N GLU A 501 20.53 -18.66 10.50
CA GLU A 501 20.56 -17.53 11.42
C GLU A 501 20.88 -16.23 10.69
N TRP A 502 21.85 -16.23 9.76
CA TRP A 502 22.17 -15.08 8.90
C TRP A 502 20.96 -14.59 8.09
N ILE A 503 20.26 -15.50 7.42
CA ILE A 503 19.04 -15.19 6.66
C ILE A 503 17.98 -14.59 7.60
N THR A 504 17.75 -15.20 8.77
CA THR A 504 16.77 -14.71 9.75
C THR A 504 17.09 -13.28 10.20
N LYS A 505 18.37 -13.00 10.49
CA LYS A 505 18.83 -11.69 10.94
C LYS A 505 18.72 -10.62 9.85
N THR A 506 19.12 -10.94 8.63
CA THR A 506 19.04 -10.01 7.49
C THR A 506 17.60 -9.76 7.04
N GLN A 507 16.71 -10.77 7.10
CA GLN A 507 15.27 -10.60 6.90
C GLN A 507 14.64 -9.67 7.96
N ALA A 508 15.02 -9.83 9.22
CA ALA A 508 14.57 -8.97 10.32
C ALA A 508 15.24 -7.58 10.34
N THR A 509 16.13 -7.29 9.37
CA THR A 509 16.95 -6.06 9.33
C THR A 509 17.83 -5.84 10.58
N ASP A 510 18.13 -6.91 11.31
CA ASP A 510 19.02 -6.91 12.50
C ASP A 510 20.49 -6.95 12.05
N VAL A 511 21.02 -5.79 11.70
CA VAL A 511 22.40 -5.63 11.21
C VAL A 511 23.43 -6.07 12.24
N SER A 512 23.24 -5.70 13.50
CA SER A 512 24.17 -6.04 14.57
C SER A 512 24.24 -7.56 14.75
N GLY A 513 23.08 -8.22 14.84
CA GLY A 513 22.98 -9.67 14.95
C GLY A 513 23.52 -10.39 13.72
N ALA A 514 23.32 -9.85 12.51
CA ALA A 514 23.90 -10.40 11.29
C ALA A 514 25.44 -10.32 11.32
N LEU A 515 26.02 -9.16 11.66
CA LEU A 515 27.47 -8.97 11.70
C LEU A 515 28.16 -9.87 12.74
N GLN A 516 27.51 -10.21 13.85
CA GLN A 516 28.05 -11.18 14.82
C GLN A 516 28.29 -12.57 14.24
N LEU A 517 27.57 -12.94 13.18
CA LEU A 517 27.70 -14.22 12.46
C LEU A 517 28.77 -14.16 11.35
N ALA A 518 29.37 -12.99 11.11
CA ALA A 518 30.29 -12.74 10.02
C ALA A 518 31.75 -12.59 10.47
N ALA A 519 32.64 -12.79 9.51
CA ALA A 519 34.05 -12.44 9.57
C ALA A 519 34.42 -11.50 8.42
N THR A 520 35.33 -10.56 8.68
CA THR A 520 35.78 -9.53 7.72
C THR A 520 37.29 -9.38 7.78
N PHE A 521 37.92 -9.15 6.64
CA PHE A 521 39.34 -8.84 6.60
C PHE A 521 39.62 -7.46 7.21
N THR A 522 40.79 -7.32 7.85
CA THR A 522 41.19 -6.07 8.49
C THR A 522 41.63 -4.97 7.51
N ASP A 523 41.61 -5.24 6.20
CA ASP A 523 42.01 -4.28 5.18
C ASP A 523 40.88 -3.30 4.80
N PRO A 524 41.19 -2.03 4.45
CA PRO A 524 40.15 -1.04 4.12
C PRO A 524 39.25 -1.41 2.95
N ARG A 525 39.76 -2.14 1.94
CA ARG A 525 38.92 -2.56 0.80
C ARG A 525 37.97 -3.67 1.21
N GLY A 526 38.27 -4.40 2.28
CA GLY A 526 37.46 -5.51 2.76
C GLY A 526 36.29 -5.03 3.59
N ALA A 527 36.56 -4.04 4.44
CA ALA A 527 35.54 -3.30 5.16
C ALA A 527 34.49 -2.69 4.22
N ALA A 528 34.92 -1.98 3.17
CA ALA A 528 34.00 -1.39 2.19
C ALA A 528 33.17 -2.45 1.43
N LYS A 529 33.78 -3.58 1.06
CA LYS A 529 33.10 -4.66 0.34
C LYS A 529 32.10 -5.41 1.24
N SER A 530 32.45 -5.63 2.51
CA SER A 530 31.56 -6.24 3.51
C SER A 530 30.29 -5.43 3.71
N VAL A 531 30.42 -4.12 3.88
CA VAL A 531 29.27 -3.22 4.03
C VAL A 531 28.42 -3.17 2.77
N GLN A 532 29.05 -3.17 1.59
CA GLN A 532 28.33 -3.25 0.32
C GLN A 532 27.53 -4.56 0.18
N ASN A 533 28.15 -5.70 0.48
CA ASN A 533 27.52 -7.01 0.35
C ASN A 533 26.40 -7.19 1.39
N LEU A 534 26.61 -6.76 2.63
CA LEU A 534 25.56 -6.70 3.66
C LEU A 534 24.33 -5.92 3.17
N SER A 535 24.52 -4.79 2.49
CA SER A 535 23.41 -4.03 1.92
C SER A 535 22.63 -4.77 0.85
N PHE A 536 23.30 -5.55 0.00
CA PHE A 536 22.63 -6.39 -0.99
C PHE A 536 21.82 -7.50 -0.32
N GLU A 537 22.36 -8.12 0.73
CA GLU A 537 21.70 -9.15 1.52
C GLU A 537 20.43 -8.62 2.20
N ILE A 538 20.50 -7.48 2.88
CA ILE A 538 19.33 -6.84 3.51
C ILE A 538 18.29 -6.46 2.45
N LYS A 539 18.70 -5.93 1.31
CA LYS A 539 17.78 -5.54 0.24
C LYS A 539 17.08 -6.76 -0.38
N ALA A 540 17.78 -7.88 -0.54
CA ALA A 540 17.22 -9.12 -1.06
C ALA A 540 16.26 -9.78 -0.05
N HIS A 541 16.69 -9.92 1.20
CA HIS A 541 15.97 -10.65 2.24
C HIS A 541 14.84 -9.83 2.89
N GLY A 542 15.07 -8.56 3.20
CA GLY A 542 14.16 -7.72 3.99
C GLY A 542 12.82 -7.40 3.32
N ASN A 543 12.72 -7.52 2.00
CA ASN A 543 11.49 -7.32 1.23
C ASN A 543 10.81 -8.63 0.80
N SER A 544 11.40 -9.78 1.11
CA SER A 544 10.90 -11.07 0.64
C SER A 544 9.85 -11.63 1.59
N GLU A 545 8.65 -11.94 1.08
CA GLU A 545 7.61 -12.67 1.82
C GLU A 545 8.01 -14.14 2.09
N LYS A 546 8.98 -14.67 1.31
CA LYS A 546 9.49 -16.02 1.45
C LYS A 546 10.85 -16.02 2.12
N THR A 547 11.02 -16.86 3.12
CA THR A 547 12.34 -17.18 3.68
C THR A 547 13.10 -18.10 2.74
N PRO A 548 14.26 -17.67 2.21
CA PRO A 548 15.09 -18.50 1.35
C PRO A 548 15.48 -19.80 2.03
N GLN A 549 15.45 -20.90 1.26
CA GLN A 549 15.85 -22.21 1.75
C GLN A 549 17.28 -22.54 1.35
N ILE A 550 17.99 -23.24 2.25
CA ILE A 550 19.25 -23.88 1.91
C ILE A 550 18.98 -25.00 0.92
N LEU A 551 19.65 -24.96 -0.22
CA LEU A 551 19.51 -25.94 -1.29
C LEU A 551 20.52 -27.07 -1.12
N GLN A 552 21.78 -26.71 -0.87
CA GLN A 552 22.85 -27.68 -0.76
C GLN A 552 24.02 -27.11 0.03
N THR A 553 24.73 -27.99 0.73
CA THR A 553 25.96 -27.66 1.46
C THR A 553 27.07 -28.60 1.02
N LYS A 554 28.24 -28.05 0.73
CA LYS A 554 29.47 -28.78 0.41
C LYS A 554 30.54 -28.41 1.43
N VAL A 555 31.21 -29.41 2.00
CA VAL A 555 32.26 -29.21 3.00
C VAL A 555 33.58 -29.70 2.42
N GLY A 556 34.58 -28.83 2.44
CA GLY A 556 35.93 -29.13 1.96
C GLY A 556 36.87 -29.49 3.11
N LYS A 557 38.10 -28.97 3.04
CA LYS A 557 39.10 -29.06 4.10
C LYS A 557 39.11 -27.79 4.95
N THR A 558 38.97 -26.62 4.35
CA THR A 558 38.98 -25.33 5.06
C THR A 558 37.59 -24.69 5.08
N TRP A 559 36.83 -24.90 4.01
CA TRP A 559 35.55 -24.22 3.78
C TRP A 559 34.35 -25.14 4.01
N ALA A 560 33.25 -24.54 4.46
CA ALA A 560 31.92 -25.00 4.11
C ALA A 560 31.28 -23.98 3.17
N ALA A 561 30.74 -24.44 2.05
CA ALA A 561 30.02 -23.63 1.07
C ALA A 561 28.53 -24.02 1.12
N VAL A 562 27.66 -23.03 1.29
CA VAL A 562 26.21 -23.24 1.44
C VAL A 562 25.47 -22.47 0.35
N SER A 563 24.80 -23.19 -0.55
CA SER A 563 23.96 -22.60 -1.59
C SER A 563 22.54 -22.38 -1.09
N VAL A 564 21.97 -21.21 -1.38
CA VAL A 564 20.66 -20.77 -0.91
C VAL A 564 19.80 -20.34 -2.10
N GLU A 565 18.49 -20.56 -2.00
CA GLU A 565 17.53 -20.09 -3.00
C GLU A 565 17.57 -18.57 -3.18
N SER A 566 17.41 -18.09 -4.42
CA SER A 566 17.29 -16.65 -4.68
C SER A 566 15.91 -16.14 -4.25
N THR A 567 15.88 -15.02 -3.54
CA THR A 567 14.62 -14.34 -3.16
C THR A 567 13.81 -13.85 -4.36
N ASN A 568 14.47 -13.63 -5.50
CA ASN A 568 13.87 -12.98 -6.66
C ASN A 568 13.46 -13.96 -7.76
N GLY A 569 13.51 -15.27 -7.49
CA GLY A 569 13.23 -16.31 -8.49
C GLY A 569 14.25 -16.36 -9.64
N GLU A 570 15.42 -15.74 -9.47
CA GLU A 570 16.52 -15.82 -10.42
C GLU A 570 17.12 -17.24 -10.44
N GLU A 571 17.57 -17.70 -11.62
CA GLU A 571 18.28 -18.99 -11.74
C GLU A 571 19.60 -19.01 -10.95
N GLN A 572 20.18 -17.83 -10.68
CA GLN A 572 21.43 -17.67 -9.96
C GLN A 572 21.20 -17.79 -8.45
N LYS A 573 21.98 -18.64 -7.79
CA LYS A 573 21.82 -18.92 -6.35
C LYS A 573 23.05 -18.44 -5.59
N PRO A 574 22.91 -17.59 -4.55
CA PRO A 574 24.04 -17.20 -3.72
C PRO A 574 24.68 -18.41 -3.04
N VAL A 575 26.00 -18.36 -2.86
CA VAL A 575 26.81 -19.36 -2.15
C VAL A 575 27.58 -18.67 -1.03
N TYR A 576 27.20 -18.97 0.21
CA TYR A 576 27.87 -18.45 1.38
C TYR A 576 29.09 -19.30 1.72
N ALA A 577 30.25 -18.65 1.81
CA ALA A 577 31.49 -19.27 2.25
C ALA A 577 31.65 -19.12 3.77
N VAL A 578 31.82 -20.23 4.47
CA VAL A 578 31.91 -20.30 5.94
C VAL A 578 33.24 -20.91 6.36
N ILE A 579 33.87 -20.28 7.35
CA ILE A 579 35.12 -20.75 7.96
C ILE A 579 34.96 -20.91 9.47
N ASN A 580 35.82 -21.71 10.10
CA ASN A 580 35.96 -21.71 11.55
C ASN A 580 36.86 -20.57 12.01
N THR A 581 36.43 -19.86 13.04
CA THR A 581 37.24 -18.88 13.77
C THR A 581 37.39 -19.31 15.23
N LYS A 582 38.18 -18.58 16.01
CA LYS A 582 38.28 -18.79 17.47
C LYS A 582 36.94 -18.65 18.20
N LEU A 583 35.98 -17.93 17.60
CA LEU A 583 34.63 -17.72 18.14
C LEU A 583 33.59 -18.67 17.51
N GLY A 584 34.05 -19.71 16.83
CA GLY A 584 33.22 -20.65 16.07
C GLY A 584 33.05 -20.28 14.59
N PRO A 585 32.13 -20.95 13.89
CA PRO A 585 31.87 -20.72 12.46
C PRO A 585 31.46 -19.27 12.17
N ARG A 586 31.99 -18.69 11.08
CA ARG A 586 31.65 -17.34 10.61
C ARG A 586 31.55 -17.29 9.09
N LEU A 587 30.63 -16.47 8.61
CA LEU A 587 30.39 -16.23 7.19
C LEU A 587 31.35 -15.16 6.67
N MET A 588 32.00 -15.44 5.54
CA MET A 588 32.92 -14.51 4.90
C MET A 588 32.17 -13.51 4.01
N LEU A 589 31.80 -12.35 4.58
CA LEU A 589 30.93 -11.39 3.88
C LEU A 589 31.53 -10.83 2.59
N GLU A 590 32.84 -10.76 2.50
CA GLU A 590 33.54 -10.23 1.32
C GLU A 590 33.58 -11.22 0.16
N VAL A 591 33.32 -12.49 0.43
CA VAL A 591 33.37 -13.58 -0.55
C VAL A 591 32.00 -13.73 -1.18
N ASP A 592 31.76 -12.91 -2.21
CA ASP A 592 30.50 -12.85 -2.95
C ASP A 592 30.53 -13.86 -4.11
N LEU A 593 29.79 -14.97 -3.98
CA LEU A 593 29.78 -16.10 -4.90
C LEU A 593 28.36 -16.51 -5.27
N PHE A 594 28.15 -16.92 -6.53
CA PHE A 594 26.87 -17.42 -7.04
C PHE A 594 27.06 -18.68 -7.89
N THR A 595 26.11 -19.62 -7.83
CA THR A 595 26.00 -20.77 -8.75
C THR A 595 25.26 -20.35 -10.02
N GLY A 596 25.64 -20.93 -11.16
CA GLY A 596 24.97 -20.71 -12.44
C GLY A 596 25.05 -19.27 -12.98
N GLY A 597 24.96 -19.14 -14.29
CA GLY A 597 24.68 -17.87 -14.95
C GLY A 597 25.86 -17.17 -15.63
N SER A 598 25.48 -16.16 -16.41
CA SER A 598 26.25 -15.40 -17.42
C SER A 598 27.75 -15.17 -17.20
N ARG A 599 28.47 -14.89 -18.29
CA ARG A 599 29.88 -14.42 -18.28
C ARG A 599 30.16 -13.33 -17.24
N GLY A 600 29.17 -12.49 -16.90
CA GLY A 600 29.30 -11.48 -15.85
C GLY A 600 29.47 -12.07 -14.45
N ARG A 601 28.71 -13.11 -14.09
CA ARG A 601 28.84 -13.78 -12.78
C ARG A 601 30.10 -14.60 -12.68
N GLU A 602 30.50 -15.30 -13.74
CA GLU A 602 31.81 -15.97 -13.80
C GLU A 602 32.96 -14.99 -13.55
N PHE A 603 32.89 -13.79 -14.16
CA PHE A 603 33.87 -12.74 -13.93
C PHE A 603 33.88 -12.25 -12.47
N LEU A 604 32.70 -12.06 -11.85
CA LEU A 604 32.59 -11.63 -10.45
C LEU A 604 33.11 -12.70 -9.48
N ASN A 605 32.70 -13.96 -9.65
CA ASN A 605 33.20 -15.09 -8.86
C ASN A 605 34.74 -15.19 -8.94
N ARG A 606 35.30 -15.10 -10.15
CA ARG A 606 36.75 -15.07 -10.34
C ARG A 606 37.40 -13.88 -9.63
N THR A 607 36.79 -12.70 -9.70
CA THR A 607 37.31 -11.50 -9.01
C THR A 607 37.31 -11.68 -7.49
N SER A 608 36.26 -12.28 -6.92
CA SER A 608 36.18 -12.62 -5.50
C SER A 608 37.27 -13.61 -5.10
N LEU A 609 37.49 -14.67 -5.87
CA LEU A 609 38.53 -15.67 -5.61
C LEU A 609 39.95 -15.12 -5.79
N GLU A 610 40.21 -14.30 -6.82
CA GLU A 610 41.51 -13.64 -7.01
C GLU A 610 41.86 -12.71 -5.85
N ARG A 611 40.87 -12.00 -5.30
CA ARG A 611 41.06 -11.17 -4.10
C ARG A 611 41.49 -12.03 -2.90
N LEU A 612 40.89 -13.20 -2.74
CA LEU A 612 41.13 -14.11 -1.63
C LEU A 612 42.58 -14.60 -1.54
N LYS A 613 43.30 -14.68 -2.67
CA LYS A 613 44.72 -15.07 -2.74
C LYS A 613 45.66 -14.16 -1.94
N LYS A 614 45.22 -12.96 -1.56
CA LYS A 614 45.98 -12.06 -0.68
C LYS A 614 45.95 -12.48 0.78
N PHE A 615 44.93 -13.25 1.18
CA PHE A 615 44.61 -13.55 2.57
C PHE A 615 44.58 -15.05 2.85
N ALA A 616 44.72 -15.89 1.83
CA ALA A 616 44.70 -17.34 1.94
C ALA A 616 45.75 -17.96 1.01
N PRO A 617 46.37 -19.09 1.41
CA PRO A 617 47.24 -19.86 0.51
C PRO A 617 46.51 -20.32 -0.77
N PRO A 618 47.21 -20.47 -1.90
CA PRO A 618 46.59 -20.88 -3.18
C PRO A 618 45.71 -22.12 -3.06
N GLU A 619 46.15 -23.13 -2.32
CA GLU A 619 45.41 -24.37 -2.11
C GLU A 619 44.07 -24.19 -1.40
N VAL A 620 43.95 -23.19 -0.51
CA VAL A 620 42.71 -22.85 0.19
C VAL A 620 41.73 -22.12 -0.74
N VAL A 621 42.25 -21.29 -1.66
CA VAL A 621 41.43 -20.59 -2.65
C VAL A 621 40.92 -21.55 -3.73
N ASP A 622 41.81 -22.42 -4.23
CA ASP A 622 41.48 -23.43 -5.22
C ASP A 622 40.44 -24.43 -4.69
N GLU A 623 40.52 -24.77 -3.40
CA GLU A 623 39.50 -25.57 -2.72
C GLU A 623 38.11 -24.93 -2.81
N LEU A 624 37.97 -23.65 -2.47
CA LEU A 624 36.68 -22.95 -2.54
C LEU A 624 36.16 -22.86 -3.98
N GLY A 625 37.04 -22.61 -4.95
CA GLY A 625 36.70 -22.63 -6.37
C GLY A 625 36.18 -24.00 -6.84
N ASN A 626 36.80 -25.09 -6.37
CA ASN A 626 36.35 -26.45 -6.66
C ASN A 626 35.01 -26.77 -6.00
N LEU A 627 34.77 -26.32 -4.76
CA LEU A 627 33.46 -26.48 -4.11
C LEU A 627 32.36 -25.75 -4.88
N LEU A 628 32.64 -24.55 -5.40
CA LEU A 628 31.69 -23.78 -6.19
C LEU A 628 31.27 -24.53 -7.47
N GLN A 629 32.23 -25.12 -8.20
CA GLN A 629 31.95 -25.89 -9.42
C GLN A 629 31.08 -27.14 -9.17
N GLN A 630 31.11 -27.70 -7.96
CA GLN A 630 30.29 -28.88 -7.61
C GLN A 630 28.80 -28.57 -7.39
N PHE A 631 28.40 -27.31 -7.40
CA PHE A 631 26.99 -26.91 -7.38
C PHE A 631 26.38 -26.82 -8.78
N ASP A 632 27.23 -26.73 -9.82
CA ASP A 632 26.82 -26.67 -11.24
C ASP A 632 26.78 -28.08 -11.88
N GLN A 633 27.10 -29.13 -11.11
CA GLN A 633 27.03 -30.55 -11.48
C GLN A 633 25.83 -31.22 -10.82
#